data_AF-A0A7J6DXH2-F1
#
_entry.id   AF-A0A7J6DXH2-F1
#
_cell.length_a   1.000
_cell.length_b   1.000
_cell.length_c   1.000
_cell.angle_alpha   90.00
_cell.angle_beta   90.00
_cell.angle_gamma   90.00
#
_symmetry.space_group_name_H-M   'P 1'
#
loop_
_entity.id
_entity.type
_entity.pdbx_description
1 polymer ?
#
loop_
_entity_poly.entity_id
_entity_poly.type
_entity_poly.pdbx_seq_one_letter_code
_entity_poly.pdbx_strand_id
1 'polypeptide(L)'
;MNLRDRSAGEHEVALHREIKAKSARESAKMAERENEEFGDDITFSLNPGEVDEPQESNQVLIGKILSRYKLGKVAIQGSLRLSWSAIKGWKWKEIEDGLMKFMFANRSDAMNVLARRPWFVCGSLMVIMPWPSWLTPSEIRFDKTPMWVRIESIPPFYWNLSNLKELASRASPVYELPQGIEDAIGMSNLK
;
A
#
# COMPACT_ATOMS: atom_id res chain seq x y z
N MET A 1 53.09 -55.94 10.91
CA MET A 1 51.84 -55.42 10.31
C MET A 1 52.19 -54.07 9.71
N ASN A 2 52.36 -54.01 8.39
CA ASN A 2 53.32 -53.13 7.73
C ASN A 2 52.84 -51.68 7.56
N LEU A 3 53.73 -50.74 7.88
CA LEU A 3 53.62 -49.29 7.66
C LEU A 3 53.62 -48.87 6.16
N ARG A 4 53.47 -49.82 5.22
CA ARG A 4 53.51 -49.57 3.77
C ARG A 4 52.13 -49.51 3.09
N ASP A 5 51.08 -50.07 3.69
CA ASP A 5 49.74 -50.09 3.07
C ASP A 5 48.88 -48.86 3.38
N ARG A 6 49.21 -48.06 4.41
CA ARG A 6 48.50 -46.79 4.68
C ARG A 6 48.84 -45.71 3.63
N SER A 7 50.06 -45.74 3.09
CA SER A 7 50.54 -44.72 2.15
C SER A 7 49.88 -44.81 0.76
N ALA A 8 49.46 -46.00 0.33
CA ALA A 8 48.84 -46.20 -0.98
C ALA A 8 47.38 -45.73 -1.01
N GLY A 9 46.60 -46.04 0.04
CA GLY A 9 45.21 -45.58 0.16
C GLY A 9 45.10 -44.06 0.33
N GLU A 10 46.06 -43.42 1.01
CA GLU A 10 46.10 -41.95 1.14
C GLU A 10 46.42 -41.27 -0.20
N HIS A 11 47.28 -41.87 -1.03
CA HIS A 11 47.62 -41.35 -2.37
C HIS A 11 46.45 -41.46 -3.34
N GLU A 12 45.69 -42.56 -3.30
CA GLU A 12 44.54 -42.76 -4.20
C GLU A 12 43.36 -41.83 -3.82
N VAL A 13 43.14 -41.61 -2.52
CA VAL A 13 42.16 -40.61 -2.03
C VAL A 13 42.60 -39.19 -2.36
N ALA A 14 43.90 -38.88 -2.32
CA ALA A 14 44.44 -37.59 -2.72
C ALA A 14 44.23 -37.34 -4.23
N LEU A 15 44.52 -38.34 -5.07
CA LEU A 15 44.31 -38.27 -6.51
C LEU A 15 42.84 -38.08 -6.87
N HIS A 16 41.93 -38.79 -6.19
CA HIS A 16 40.49 -38.65 -6.43
C HIS A 16 39.95 -37.28 -5.99
N ARG A 17 40.47 -36.70 -4.91
CA ARG A 17 40.17 -35.31 -4.50
C ARG A 17 40.68 -34.30 -5.51
N GLU A 18 41.86 -34.53 -6.07
CA GLU A 18 42.46 -33.62 -7.05
C GLU A 18 41.71 -33.66 -8.40
N ILE A 19 41.23 -34.83 -8.83
CA ILE A 19 40.36 -34.98 -10.01
C ILE A 19 39.01 -34.27 -9.76
N LYS A 20 38.41 -34.47 -8.58
CA LYS A 20 37.14 -33.81 -8.22
C LYS A 20 37.31 -32.29 -8.11
N ALA A 21 38.45 -31.82 -7.61
CA ALA A 21 38.78 -30.40 -7.52
C ALA A 21 39.08 -29.77 -8.89
N LYS A 22 39.76 -30.50 -9.80
CA LYS A 22 39.98 -30.06 -11.19
C LYS A 22 38.66 -29.99 -11.96
N SER A 23 37.82 -31.01 -11.85
CA SER A 23 36.49 -31.05 -12.47
C SER A 23 35.61 -29.91 -11.97
N ALA A 24 35.56 -29.65 -10.66
CA ALA A 24 34.82 -28.52 -10.09
C ALA A 24 35.37 -27.15 -10.55
N ARG A 25 36.70 -27.03 -10.74
CA ARG A 25 37.34 -25.82 -11.28
C ARG A 25 37.01 -25.60 -12.76
N GLU A 26 36.91 -26.67 -13.55
CA GLU A 26 36.46 -26.59 -14.95
C GLU A 26 34.97 -26.27 -15.06
N SER A 27 34.13 -26.85 -14.19
CA SER A 27 32.70 -26.50 -14.12
C SER A 27 32.47 -25.05 -13.68
N ALA A 28 33.26 -24.54 -12.72
CA ALA A 28 33.21 -23.14 -12.30
C ALA A 28 33.69 -22.19 -13.40
N LYS A 29 34.74 -22.56 -14.15
CA LYS A 29 35.22 -21.77 -15.30
C LYS A 29 34.28 -21.82 -16.51
N MET A 30 33.53 -22.91 -16.71
CA MET A 30 32.47 -22.96 -17.72
C MET A 30 31.27 -22.11 -17.31
N ALA A 31 30.86 -22.13 -16.03
CA ALA A 31 29.78 -21.28 -15.53
C ALA A 31 30.14 -19.78 -15.56
N GLU A 32 31.40 -19.41 -15.29
CA GLU A 32 31.88 -18.03 -15.45
C GLU A 32 31.95 -17.61 -16.93
N ARG A 33 32.29 -18.53 -17.86
CA ARG A 33 32.27 -18.25 -19.31
C ARG A 33 30.86 -18.17 -19.89
N GLU A 34 29.91 -18.97 -19.41
CA GLU A 34 28.49 -18.87 -19.79
C GLU A 34 27.87 -17.54 -19.31
N ASN A 35 28.38 -16.97 -18.21
CA ASN A 35 27.98 -15.64 -17.73
C ASN A 35 28.60 -14.47 -18.54
N GLU A 36 29.66 -14.73 -19.32
CA GLU A 36 30.31 -13.73 -20.21
C GLU A 36 29.85 -13.83 -21.68
N GLU A 37 29.17 -14.92 -22.09
CA GLU A 37 28.69 -15.10 -23.47
C GLU A 37 27.20 -14.77 -23.70
N PHE A 38 26.45 -14.37 -22.67
CA PHE A 38 25.14 -13.75 -22.85
C PHE A 38 25.30 -12.22 -22.89
N GLY A 39 25.47 -11.73 -24.11
CA GLY A 39 25.78 -10.34 -24.42
C GLY A 39 24.89 -9.32 -23.72
N ASP A 40 25.53 -8.26 -23.25
CA ASP A 40 24.96 -6.99 -22.79
C ASP A 40 23.57 -7.14 -22.16
N ASP A 41 23.50 -7.66 -20.93
CA ASP A 41 22.35 -7.35 -20.11
C ASP A 41 22.28 -5.83 -20.03
N ILE A 42 21.22 -5.25 -20.60
CA ILE A 42 21.04 -3.80 -20.69
C ILE A 42 20.62 -3.32 -19.29
N THR A 43 21.54 -3.38 -18.33
CA THR A 43 21.32 -2.93 -16.97
C THR A 43 21.38 -1.40 -16.97
N PHE A 44 20.23 -0.76 -17.19
CA PHE A 44 20.14 0.69 -17.14
C PHE A 44 19.88 1.15 -15.71
N SER A 45 20.85 1.84 -15.11
CA SER A 45 20.62 2.55 -13.85
C SER A 45 19.84 3.82 -14.16
N LEU A 46 18.54 3.82 -13.86
CA LEU A 46 17.70 5.01 -14.00
C LEU A 46 18.07 6.01 -12.90
N ASN A 47 18.52 7.18 -13.31
CA ASN A 47 18.58 8.32 -12.41
C ASN A 47 17.16 8.89 -12.29
N PRO A 48 16.63 9.12 -11.08
CA PRO A 48 15.38 9.85 -10.95
C PRO A 48 15.53 11.21 -11.63
N GLY A 49 14.60 11.55 -12.52
CA GLY A 49 14.57 12.91 -13.09
C GLY A 49 14.37 13.94 -11.99
N GLU A 50 14.56 15.22 -12.30
CA GLU A 50 14.02 16.30 -11.48
C GLU A 50 12.50 16.12 -11.43
N VAL A 51 12.03 15.36 -10.45
CA VAL A 51 10.64 15.34 -10.05
C VAL A 51 10.50 16.66 -9.32
N ASP A 52 9.83 17.65 -9.94
CA ASP A 52 9.32 18.80 -9.21
C ASP A 52 8.77 18.25 -7.88
N GLU A 53 9.23 18.80 -6.74
CA GLU A 53 8.69 18.43 -5.42
C GLU A 53 7.20 18.25 -5.60
N PRO A 54 6.62 17.10 -5.22
CA PRO A 54 5.27 16.78 -5.60
C PRO A 54 4.40 17.98 -5.29
N GLN A 55 3.97 18.70 -6.32
CA GLN A 55 2.83 19.57 -6.17
C GLN A 55 1.72 18.56 -5.97
N GLU A 56 1.52 18.18 -4.72
CA GLU A 56 0.31 17.58 -4.20
C GLU A 56 -0.76 18.57 -4.61
N SER A 57 -1.24 18.41 -5.84
CA SER A 57 -2.40 19.11 -6.32
C SER A 57 -3.48 18.51 -5.44
N ASN A 58 -3.73 19.17 -4.31
CA ASN A 58 -4.67 18.74 -3.28
C ASN A 58 -6.11 18.70 -3.82
N GLN A 59 -6.28 18.93 -5.13
CA GLN A 59 -7.47 18.81 -5.95
C GLN A 59 -7.59 17.45 -6.65
N VAL A 60 -6.57 16.59 -6.61
CA VAL A 60 -6.58 15.30 -7.31
C VAL A 60 -6.54 14.16 -6.29
N LEU A 61 -7.54 13.30 -6.37
CA LEU A 61 -7.64 12.10 -5.53
C LEU A 61 -7.57 10.85 -6.40
N ILE A 62 -7.07 9.78 -5.82
CA ILE A 62 -7.16 8.43 -6.38
C ILE A 62 -8.15 7.62 -5.56
N GLY A 63 -8.93 6.78 -6.21
CA GLY A 63 -9.78 5.84 -5.50
C GLY A 63 -9.92 4.50 -6.20
N LYS A 64 -9.96 3.43 -5.41
CA LYS A 64 -10.17 2.05 -5.87
C LYS A 64 -11.49 1.53 -5.34
N ILE A 65 -12.36 1.09 -6.24
CA ILE A 65 -13.59 0.38 -5.89
C ILE A 65 -13.24 -1.08 -5.66
N LEU A 66 -13.50 -1.57 -4.45
CA LEU A 66 -13.31 -2.95 -4.04
C LEU A 66 -14.60 -3.73 -4.34
N SER A 67 -14.74 -4.19 -5.58
CA SER A 67 -15.88 -4.97 -6.05
C SER A 67 -15.43 -6.32 -6.59
N ARG A 68 -16.29 -7.34 -6.45
CA ARG A 68 -16.09 -8.65 -7.10
C ARG A 68 -16.30 -8.60 -8.61
N TYR A 69 -17.07 -7.64 -9.09
CA TYR A 69 -17.44 -7.49 -10.49
C TYR A 69 -17.13 -6.08 -11.00
N LYS A 70 -16.76 -5.99 -12.27
CA LYS A 70 -16.60 -4.70 -12.95
C LYS A 70 -17.93 -3.96 -12.98
N LEU A 71 -17.94 -2.75 -12.42
CA LEU A 71 -19.11 -1.88 -12.42
C LEU A 71 -19.18 -1.06 -13.71
N GLY A 72 -20.38 -0.85 -14.24
CA GLY A 72 -20.59 -0.03 -15.43
C GLY A 72 -20.34 1.45 -15.16
N LYS A 73 -19.69 2.16 -16.10
CA LYS A 73 -19.36 3.59 -15.95
C LYS A 73 -20.56 4.48 -15.65
N VAL A 74 -21.72 4.19 -16.26
CA VAL A 74 -22.97 4.93 -16.01
C VAL A 74 -23.45 4.74 -14.57
N ALA A 75 -23.40 3.51 -14.05
CA ALA A 75 -23.81 3.22 -12.68
C ALA A 75 -22.86 3.88 -11.66
N ILE A 76 -21.55 3.78 -11.89
CA ILE A 76 -20.53 4.46 -11.08
C ILE A 76 -20.79 5.97 -11.05
N GLN A 77 -20.97 6.60 -12.22
CA GLN A 77 -21.22 8.03 -12.30
C GLN A 77 -22.53 8.44 -11.62
N GLY A 78 -23.59 7.64 -11.75
CA GLY A 78 -24.85 7.87 -11.03
C GLY A 78 -24.66 7.82 -9.52
N SER A 79 -24.00 6.78 -9.00
CA SER A 79 -23.72 6.62 -7.57
C SER A 79 -22.88 7.77 -7.03
N LEU A 80 -21.80 8.16 -7.73
CA LEU A 80 -20.94 9.27 -7.31
C LEU A 80 -21.67 10.61 -7.33
N ARG A 81 -22.55 10.86 -8.30
CA ARG A 81 -23.38 12.08 -8.32
C ARG A 81 -24.31 12.17 -7.12
N LEU A 82 -24.82 11.04 -6.63
CA LEU A 82 -25.63 11.00 -5.41
C LEU A 82 -24.76 11.28 -4.18
N SER A 83 -23.64 10.55 -4.04
CA SER A 83 -22.70 10.69 -2.93
C SER A 83 -22.09 12.09 -2.83
N TRP A 84 -21.80 12.72 -3.96
CA TRP A 84 -21.13 14.02 -4.06
C TRP A 84 -22.04 15.09 -4.67
N SER A 85 -23.34 15.01 -4.43
CA SER A 85 -24.35 15.93 -4.98
C SER A 85 -24.10 17.41 -4.64
N ALA A 86 -23.48 17.69 -3.48
CA ALA A 86 -23.12 19.04 -3.06
C ALA A 86 -21.86 19.61 -3.75
N ILE A 87 -21.04 18.75 -4.38
CA ILE A 87 -19.76 19.14 -4.97
C ILE A 87 -19.95 19.40 -6.46
N LYS A 88 -19.51 20.56 -6.93
CA LYS A 88 -19.65 20.97 -8.33
C LYS A 88 -18.32 20.91 -9.07
N GLY A 89 -18.39 20.70 -10.38
CA GLY A 89 -17.22 20.80 -11.27
C GLY A 89 -16.17 19.69 -11.13
N TRP A 90 -16.46 18.61 -10.42
CA TRP A 90 -15.57 17.46 -10.34
C TRP A 90 -15.67 16.57 -11.59
N LYS A 91 -14.56 15.95 -11.98
CA LYS A 91 -14.45 15.01 -13.10
C LYS A 91 -13.76 13.74 -12.62
N TRP A 92 -13.98 12.63 -13.32
CA TRP A 92 -13.28 11.39 -13.03
C TRP A 92 -12.89 10.64 -14.30
N LYS A 93 -11.85 9.82 -14.19
CA LYS A 93 -11.38 8.91 -15.25
C LYS A 93 -10.98 7.58 -14.63
N GLU A 94 -11.34 6.48 -15.27
CA GLU A 94 -10.81 5.15 -14.94
C GLU A 94 -9.38 5.03 -15.49
N ILE A 95 -8.42 4.68 -14.63
CA ILE A 95 -7.03 4.42 -15.02
C ILE A 95 -6.86 2.93 -15.30
N GLU A 96 -7.32 2.10 -14.37
CA GLU A 96 -7.31 0.63 -14.43
C GLU A 96 -8.63 0.09 -13.90
N ASP A 97 -8.83 -1.23 -13.95
CA ASP A 97 -10.08 -1.84 -13.54
C ASP A 97 -10.46 -1.49 -12.09
N GLY A 98 -11.53 -0.72 -11.92
CA GLY A 98 -11.97 -0.20 -10.62
C GLY A 98 -11.06 0.86 -9.99
N LEU A 99 -9.95 1.26 -10.63
CA LEU A 99 -9.06 2.34 -10.19
C LEU A 99 -9.38 3.63 -10.92
N MET A 100 -9.61 4.70 -10.16
CA MET A 100 -10.17 5.93 -10.66
C MET A 100 -9.37 7.13 -10.18
N LYS A 101 -9.18 8.09 -11.09
CA LYS A 101 -8.66 9.42 -10.80
C LYS A 101 -9.82 10.39 -10.71
N PHE A 102 -9.89 11.15 -9.62
CA PHE A 102 -10.85 12.22 -9.39
C PHE A 102 -10.14 13.57 -9.44
N MET A 103 -10.72 14.52 -10.17
CA MET A 103 -10.18 15.87 -10.32
C MET A 103 -11.26 16.85 -9.86
N PHE A 104 -10.94 17.62 -8.82
CA PHE A 104 -11.83 18.60 -8.22
C PHE A 104 -11.46 20.01 -8.66
N ALA A 105 -12.45 20.89 -8.77
CA ALA A 105 -12.21 22.31 -9.07
C ALA A 105 -11.51 23.01 -7.89
N ASN A 106 -11.88 22.66 -6.65
CA ASN A 106 -11.33 23.28 -5.44
C ASN A 106 -10.66 22.24 -4.54
N ARG A 107 -9.59 22.67 -3.86
CA ARG A 107 -8.93 21.88 -2.82
C ARG A 107 -9.88 21.53 -1.67
N SER A 108 -10.72 22.48 -1.26
CA SER A 108 -11.70 22.29 -0.19
C SER A 108 -12.66 21.14 -0.49
N ASP A 109 -13.08 20.98 -1.74
CA ASP A 109 -13.98 19.90 -2.16
C ASP A 109 -13.30 18.53 -2.05
N ALA A 110 -12.04 18.42 -2.48
CA ALA A 110 -11.26 17.20 -2.33
C ALA A 110 -11.04 16.85 -0.84
N MET A 111 -10.74 17.84 0.00
CA MET A 111 -10.63 17.65 1.45
C MET A 111 -11.96 17.21 2.08
N ASN A 112 -13.08 17.79 1.65
CA ASN A 112 -14.41 17.39 2.09
C ASN A 112 -14.73 15.94 1.71
N VAL A 113 -14.30 15.48 0.53
CA VAL A 113 -14.41 14.08 0.13
C VAL A 113 -13.57 13.19 1.03
N LEU A 114 -12.32 13.56 1.32
CA LEU A 114 -11.47 12.77 2.22
C LEU A 114 -12.00 12.70 3.65
N ALA A 115 -12.55 13.80 4.19
CA ALA A 115 -13.07 13.85 5.57
C ALA A 115 -14.33 12.98 5.77
N ARG A 116 -15.12 12.78 4.70
CA ARG A 116 -16.40 12.05 4.74
C ARG A 116 -16.29 10.57 4.37
N ARG A 117 -15.06 10.02 4.33
CA ARG A 117 -14.85 8.57 4.15
C ARG A 117 -15.49 7.78 5.31
N PRO A 118 -15.92 6.53 5.08
CA PRO A 118 -15.75 5.75 3.85
C PRO A 118 -16.78 6.12 2.77
N TRP A 119 -16.46 5.83 1.51
CA TRP A 119 -17.38 6.01 0.38
C TRP A 119 -17.84 4.68 -0.19
N PHE A 120 -19.10 4.61 -0.59
CA PHE A 120 -19.65 3.44 -1.28
C PHE A 120 -20.12 3.82 -2.68
N VAL A 121 -19.78 2.99 -3.67
CA VAL A 121 -20.20 3.13 -5.06
C VAL A 121 -20.92 1.85 -5.47
N CYS A 122 -22.19 1.97 -5.82
CA CYS A 122 -23.04 0.82 -6.17
C CYS A 122 -22.98 -0.31 -5.12
N GLY A 123 -22.96 0.05 -3.83
CA GLY A 123 -22.88 -0.91 -2.72
C GLY A 123 -21.48 -1.50 -2.46
N SER A 124 -20.46 -1.14 -3.25
CA SER A 124 -19.07 -1.57 -3.06
C SER A 124 -18.24 -0.48 -2.38
N LEU A 125 -17.34 -0.85 -1.46
CA LEU A 125 -16.46 0.10 -0.79
C LEU A 125 -15.49 0.73 -1.80
N MET A 126 -15.38 2.05 -1.76
CA MET A 126 -14.38 2.81 -2.51
C MET A 126 -13.38 3.44 -1.53
N VAL A 127 -12.14 2.96 -1.58
CA VAL A 127 -11.03 3.53 -0.82
C VAL A 127 -10.49 4.73 -1.59
N ILE A 128 -10.45 5.90 -0.95
CA ILE A 128 -9.96 7.16 -1.56
C ILE A 128 -8.79 7.72 -0.74
N MET A 129 -7.79 8.21 -1.44
CA MET A 129 -6.64 8.91 -0.87
C MET A 129 -6.15 10.04 -1.80
N PRO A 130 -5.34 11.00 -1.30
CA PRO A 130 -4.61 11.95 -2.16
C PRO A 130 -3.82 11.19 -3.22
N TRP A 131 -3.71 11.73 -4.45
CA TRP A 131 -2.91 11.11 -5.51
C TRP A 131 -1.41 11.34 -5.24
N PRO A 132 -0.61 10.30 -4.95
CA PRO A 132 0.85 10.42 -4.89
C PRO A 132 1.40 10.44 -6.32
N SER A 133 1.82 11.62 -6.79
CA SER A 133 2.26 11.81 -8.20
C SER A 133 3.48 11.00 -8.60
N TRP A 134 4.26 10.54 -7.63
CA TRP A 134 5.50 9.79 -7.83
C TRP A 134 5.32 8.26 -7.80
N LEU A 135 4.11 7.75 -7.52
CA LEU A 135 3.84 6.31 -7.51
C LEU A 135 3.03 5.88 -8.74
N THR A 136 3.40 4.74 -9.29
CA THR A 136 2.59 4.03 -10.27
C THR A 136 1.32 3.46 -9.62
N PRO A 137 0.23 3.27 -10.38
CA PRO A 137 -0.97 2.58 -9.91
C PRO A 137 -0.71 1.27 -9.15
N SER A 138 0.27 0.47 -9.62
CA SER A 138 0.68 -0.80 -9.01
C SER A 138 1.35 -0.66 -7.65
N GLU A 139 1.98 0.47 -7.36
CA GLU A 139 2.66 0.73 -6.09
C GLU A 139 1.70 1.26 -5.00
N ILE A 140 0.51 1.72 -5.40
CA ILE A 140 -0.48 2.30 -4.48
C ILE A 140 -1.30 1.19 -3.82
N ARG A 141 -1.22 1.12 -2.49
CA ARG A 141 -2.00 0.18 -1.68
C ARG A 141 -3.34 0.77 -1.25
N PHE A 142 -4.41 0.04 -1.53
CA PHE A 142 -5.79 0.38 -1.14
C PHE A 142 -6.32 -0.52 -0.03
N ASP A 143 -5.48 -0.83 0.96
CA ASP A 143 -5.76 -1.79 2.03
C ASP A 143 -6.36 -1.14 3.29
N LYS A 144 -6.35 0.19 3.37
CA LYS A 144 -6.83 0.95 4.53
C LYS A 144 -7.68 2.14 4.10
N THR A 145 -8.75 2.41 4.84
CA THR A 145 -9.51 3.66 4.77
C THR A 145 -9.93 4.08 6.17
N PRO A 146 -9.84 5.37 6.52
CA PRO A 146 -10.48 5.88 7.73
C PRO A 146 -11.99 5.65 7.68
N MET A 147 -12.57 5.32 8.83
CA MET A 147 -14.01 5.20 8.99
C MET A 147 -14.47 5.75 10.33
N TRP A 148 -15.65 6.35 10.34
CA TRP A 148 -16.30 6.81 11.55
C TRP A 148 -16.92 5.63 12.29
N VAL A 149 -16.46 5.40 13.52
CA VAL A 149 -17.02 4.38 14.41
C VAL A 149 -17.82 5.09 15.49
N ARG A 150 -19.09 4.71 15.64
CA ARG A 150 -19.92 5.14 16.77
C ARG A 150 -19.87 4.05 17.83
N ILE A 151 -19.45 4.43 19.04
CA ILE A 151 -19.52 3.55 20.19
C ILE A 151 -20.77 3.92 20.98
N GLU A 152 -21.66 2.95 21.15
CA GLU A 152 -22.94 3.13 21.85
C GLU A 152 -22.88 2.53 23.25
N SER A 153 -23.76 3.00 24.13
CA SER A 153 -24.02 2.41 25.46
C SER A 153 -22.83 2.36 26.43
N ILE A 154 -21.91 3.33 26.37
CA ILE A 154 -20.88 3.50 27.41
C ILE A 154 -21.54 4.18 28.63
N PRO A 155 -21.47 3.59 29.85
CA PRO A 155 -21.99 4.23 31.04
C PRO A 155 -21.31 5.59 31.27
N PRO A 156 -22.04 6.65 31.72
CA PRO A 156 -21.49 7.99 31.87
C PRO A 156 -20.20 8.06 32.71
N PHE A 157 -20.10 7.23 33.75
CA PHE A 157 -18.91 7.12 34.59
C PHE A 157 -17.63 6.78 33.79
N TYR A 158 -17.74 6.02 32.71
CA TYR A 158 -16.63 5.64 31.85
C TYR A 158 -16.44 6.58 30.65
N TRP A 159 -17.29 7.60 30.49
CA TRP A 159 -17.29 8.54 29.37
C TRP A 159 -16.21 9.63 29.55
N ASN A 160 -14.94 9.23 29.52
CA ASN A 160 -13.80 10.14 29.55
C ASN A 160 -12.81 9.83 28.43
N LEU A 161 -12.01 10.83 28.07
CA LEU A 161 -11.12 10.77 26.91
C LEU A 161 -10.11 9.62 27.01
N SER A 162 -9.59 9.34 28.21
CA SER A 162 -8.62 8.26 28.44
C SER A 162 -9.24 6.89 28.13
N ASN A 163 -10.42 6.61 28.66
CA ASN A 163 -11.13 5.35 28.43
C ASN A 163 -11.57 5.22 26.96
N LEU A 164 -12.03 6.29 26.33
CA LEU A 164 -12.43 6.28 24.92
C LEU A 164 -11.23 6.05 24.00
N LYS A 165 -10.07 6.67 24.28
CA LYS A 165 -8.83 6.43 23.54
C LYS A 165 -8.33 5.01 23.70
N GLU A 166 -8.36 4.46 24.91
CA GLU A 166 -7.99 3.06 25.16
C GLU A 166 -8.95 2.10 24.44
N LEU A 167 -10.26 2.36 24.47
CA LEU A 167 -11.22 1.51 23.77
C LEU A 167 -11.03 1.57 22.25
N ALA A 168 -10.81 2.77 21.70
CA ALA A 168 -10.59 2.95 20.27
C ALA A 168 -9.26 2.33 19.81
N SER A 169 -8.19 2.43 20.61
CA SER A 169 -6.87 1.86 20.30
C SER A 169 -6.89 0.34 20.18
N ARG A 170 -7.80 -0.33 20.90
CA ARG A 170 -8.01 -1.79 20.82
C ARG A 170 -8.63 -2.22 19.48
N ALA A 171 -9.43 -1.37 18.85
CA ALA A 171 -10.05 -1.67 17.57
C ALA A 171 -9.12 -1.36 16.39
N SER A 172 -8.45 -0.21 16.42
CA SER A 172 -7.58 0.29 15.34
C SER A 172 -6.70 1.43 15.85
N PRO A 173 -5.56 1.73 15.20
CA PRO A 173 -4.95 3.04 15.33
C PRO A 173 -6.00 4.14 15.14
N VAL A 174 -6.13 5.02 16.12
CA VAL A 174 -7.07 6.15 16.08
C VAL A 174 -6.53 7.19 15.13
N TYR A 175 -7.26 7.46 14.05
CA TYR A 175 -6.82 8.42 13.02
C TYR A 175 -7.20 9.86 13.42
N GLU A 176 -8.46 10.08 13.80
CA GLU A 176 -9.00 11.40 14.18
C GLU A 176 -10.05 11.23 15.29
N LEU A 177 -10.17 12.24 16.17
CA LEU A 177 -11.26 12.37 17.14
C LEU A 177 -12.20 13.51 16.69
N PRO A 178 -13.51 13.42 16.98
CA PRO A 178 -14.44 14.52 16.73
C PRO A 178 -13.95 15.83 17.36
N GLN A 179 -14.04 16.92 16.59
CA GLN A 179 -13.74 18.25 17.11
C GLN A 179 -14.74 18.61 18.22
N GLY A 180 -14.24 19.08 19.38
CA GLY A 180 -15.08 19.39 20.54
C GLY A 180 -15.47 18.18 21.42
N ILE A 181 -14.81 17.03 21.26
CA ILE A 181 -15.07 15.87 22.13
C ILE A 181 -14.83 16.18 23.62
N GLU A 182 -13.91 17.10 23.92
CA GLU A 182 -13.61 17.55 25.29
C GLU A 182 -14.79 18.31 25.91
N ASP A 183 -15.45 19.18 25.13
CA ASP A 183 -16.65 19.89 25.56
C ASP A 183 -17.81 18.93 25.81
N ALA A 184 -17.98 17.94 24.93
CA ALA A 184 -19.01 16.91 25.05
C ALA A 184 -18.80 16.00 26.27
N ILE A 185 -17.54 15.70 26.61
CA ILE A 185 -17.18 14.97 27.84
C ILE A 185 -17.48 15.83 29.07
N GLY A 186 -17.15 17.13 29.03
CA GLY A 186 -17.40 18.08 30.12
C GLY A 186 -18.90 18.23 30.49
N MET A 187 -19.80 18.13 29.51
CA MET A 187 -21.24 18.20 29.73
C MET A 187 -21.82 16.99 30.49
N SER A 188 -21.11 15.86 30.56
CA SER A 188 -21.57 14.67 31.27
C SER A 188 -21.41 14.76 32.80
N ASN A 189 -20.57 15.67 33.30
CA ASN A 189 -20.31 15.90 34.73
C ASN A 189 -21.25 16.95 35.37
N LEU A 190 -22.29 17.39 34.67
CA LEU A 190 -23.18 18.49 35.08
C LEU A 190 -24.64 18.04 35.38
N LYS A 191 -24.85 16.84 35.90
CA LYS A 191 -26.16 16.41 36.40
C LYS A 191 -26.10 15.92 37.84
#